data_AF-A0AAD9FQR9-F1
#
_entry.id   AF-A0AAD9FQR9-F1
#
_cell.length_a   1.000
_cell.length_b   1.000
_cell.length_c   1.000
_cell.angle_alpha   90.00
_cell.angle_beta   90.00
_cell.angle_gamma   90.00
#
_symmetry.space_group_name_H-M   'P 1'
#
loop_
_entity.id
_entity.type
_entity.pdbx_description
1 polymer ?
#
loop_
_entity_poly.entity_id
_entity_poly.type
_entity_poly.pdbx_seq_one_letter_code
_entity_poly.pdbx_strand_id
1 'polypeptide(L)'
;MSEPTEQQHTEEHDPQFEPVIRLTEQVEAKTGEEDDEVLFKMRAKLFRFIKADAEWKERGTGDVRLLKNKETGKVRLLMRRDKTLKICANHIISAEQKLSPNVGSDRSWVWNVLADYADGEPSAETLAIRFGNSENANLFKTAFEDAQAANAKLAGGEESAAPAAAASEEPAAVNETSAAAEKEEPKEEKAATDAADAPSTHIPAETKAEEPATEAKEEVAAEKTDAPAAEEKKPEAEEKEEVKA
;
A
#
# COMPACT_ATOMS: atom_id res chain seq x y z
N MET A 1 31.63 18.91 49.26
CA MET A 1 32.59 18.77 48.15
C MET A 1 32.10 17.58 47.35
N SER A 2 31.43 17.83 46.24
CA SER A 2 30.94 16.79 45.33
C SER A 2 32.01 16.61 44.26
N GLU A 3 32.63 15.43 44.20
CA GLU A 3 33.57 15.09 43.13
C GLU A 3 32.81 14.91 41.81
N PRO A 4 33.35 15.37 40.67
CA PRO A 4 32.72 15.15 39.38
C PRO A 4 33.06 13.73 38.89
N THR A 5 32.04 12.92 38.62
CA THR A 5 32.22 11.62 37.97
C THR A 5 32.72 11.82 36.54
N GLU A 6 33.99 11.51 36.30
CA GLU A 6 34.59 11.51 34.98
C GLU A 6 34.05 10.31 34.17
N GLN A 7 33.24 10.60 33.15
CA GLN A 7 32.74 9.57 32.23
C GLN A 7 33.90 9.07 31.36
N GLN A 8 34.41 7.89 31.69
CA GLN A 8 35.37 7.18 30.84
C GLN A 8 34.65 6.75 29.54
N HIS A 9 35.02 7.37 28.42
CA HIS A 9 34.59 6.96 27.09
C HIS A 9 35.37 5.71 26.70
N THR A 10 34.74 4.54 26.75
CA THR A 10 35.29 3.32 26.17
C THR A 10 35.24 3.43 24.65
N GLU A 11 36.38 3.40 23.97
CA GLU A 11 36.43 3.30 22.50
C GLU A 11 35.64 2.06 22.05
N GLU A 12 34.53 2.28 21.34
CA GLU A 12 33.74 1.21 20.72
C GLU A 12 34.52 0.62 19.53
N HIS A 13 34.49 -0.70 19.39
CA HIS A 13 35.15 -1.41 18.31
C HIS A 13 34.46 -1.13 16.95
N ASP A 14 35.09 -0.31 16.10
CA ASP A 14 34.61 0.08 14.76
C ASP A 14 35.48 -0.54 13.65
N PRO A 15 35.12 -1.72 13.10
CA PRO A 15 35.90 -2.40 12.08
C PRO A 15 35.76 -1.73 10.71
N GLN A 16 36.90 -1.36 10.11
CA GLN A 16 36.96 -0.75 8.78
C GLN A 16 37.06 -1.82 7.66
N PHE A 17 36.25 -1.66 6.61
CA PHE A 17 36.23 -2.57 5.45
C PHE A 17 36.64 -1.86 4.15
N GLU A 18 37.37 -2.55 3.27
CA GLU A 18 37.64 -2.06 1.92
C GLU A 18 36.42 -2.25 1.02
N PRO A 19 35.99 -1.22 0.27
CA PRO A 19 34.81 -1.30 -0.58
C PRO A 19 35.08 -2.17 -1.82
N VAL A 20 34.29 -3.24 -1.99
CA VAL A 20 34.35 -4.14 -3.15
C VAL A 20 33.88 -3.45 -4.43
N ILE A 21 32.91 -2.54 -4.32
CA ILE A 21 32.34 -1.78 -5.44
C ILE A 21 32.34 -0.30 -5.08
N ARG A 22 32.87 0.53 -5.97
CA ARG A 22 32.84 1.98 -5.86
C ARG A 22 31.75 2.53 -6.77
N LEU A 23 30.70 3.10 -6.17
CA LEU A 23 29.68 3.87 -6.89
C LEU A 23 30.28 5.22 -7.26
N THR A 24 30.89 5.31 -8.46
CA THR A 24 31.62 6.49 -8.92
C THR A 24 30.72 7.61 -9.42
N GLU A 25 29.51 7.28 -9.87
CA GLU A 25 28.58 8.24 -10.45
C GLU A 25 27.41 8.47 -9.51
N GLN A 26 27.20 9.74 -9.14
CA GLN A 26 25.99 10.14 -8.44
C GLN A 26 24.84 10.16 -9.44
N VAL A 27 23.94 9.20 -9.33
CA VAL A 27 22.74 9.14 -10.16
C VAL A 27 21.72 10.15 -9.64
N GLU A 28 21.15 10.95 -10.53
CA GLU A 28 20.01 11.80 -10.21
C GLU A 28 18.79 10.93 -9.90
N ALA A 29 18.34 10.95 -8.65
CA ALA A 29 17.19 10.16 -8.21
C ALA A 29 15.89 10.80 -8.68
N LYS A 30 15.33 10.28 -9.78
CA LYS A 30 13.99 10.66 -10.26
C LYS A 30 12.92 9.85 -9.54
N THR A 31 11.90 10.54 -9.05
CA THR A 31 10.79 9.91 -8.31
C THR A 31 9.70 9.37 -9.22
N GLY A 32 9.59 9.90 -10.44
CA GLY A 32 8.52 9.60 -11.38
C GLY A 32 7.20 10.28 -11.00
N GLU A 33 7.28 11.38 -10.26
CA GLU A 33 6.18 12.15 -9.68
C GLU A 33 6.30 13.65 -9.98
N GLU A 34 7.30 14.06 -10.77
CA GLU A 34 7.63 15.46 -11.07
C GLU A 34 6.51 16.17 -11.85
N ASP A 35 5.81 15.41 -12.69
CA ASP A 35 4.70 15.87 -13.52
C ASP A 35 3.33 15.71 -12.85
N ASP A 36 3.31 15.37 -11.56
CA ASP A 36 2.07 15.22 -10.80
C ASP A 36 1.84 16.38 -9.83
N GLU A 37 0.57 16.71 -9.63
CA GLU A 37 0.07 17.60 -8.59
C GLU A 37 -0.50 16.77 -7.43
N VAL A 38 -0.13 17.11 -6.20
CA VAL A 38 -0.61 16.42 -4.99
C VAL A 38 -1.98 16.99 -4.60
N LEU A 39 -3.05 16.23 -4.83
CA LEU A 39 -4.40 16.61 -4.43
C LEU A 39 -4.72 16.25 -2.97
N PHE A 40 -4.11 15.17 -2.49
CA PHE A 40 -4.29 14.68 -1.13
C PHE A 40 -2.99 14.04 -0.63
N LYS A 41 -2.67 14.24 0.65
CA LYS A 41 -1.55 13.58 1.32
C LYS A 41 -1.92 13.33 2.77
N MET A 42 -1.80 12.07 3.21
CA MET A 42 -2.07 11.74 4.61
C MET A 42 -1.36 10.47 5.05
N ARG A 43 -1.00 10.43 6.33
CA ARG A 43 -0.43 9.26 6.99
C ARG A 43 -1.46 8.14 7.10
N ALA A 44 -1.10 6.93 6.64
CA ALA A 44 -1.96 5.75 6.71
C ALA A 44 -1.18 4.44 6.86
N LYS A 45 -1.90 3.36 7.16
CA LYS A 45 -1.41 1.97 7.08
C LYS A 45 -2.26 1.21 6.06
N LEU A 46 -1.58 0.55 5.12
CA LEU A 46 -2.18 -0.22 4.03
C LEU A 46 -2.02 -1.73 4.28
N PHE A 47 -3.06 -2.47 3.99
CA PHE A 47 -3.13 -3.93 4.08
C PHE A 47 -3.55 -4.51 2.73
N ARG A 48 -3.12 -5.75 2.48
CA ARG A 48 -3.51 -6.57 1.33
C ARG A 48 -4.18 -7.84 1.85
N PHE A 49 -5.31 -8.21 1.27
CA PHE A 49 -5.97 -9.46 1.58
C PHE A 49 -5.34 -10.60 0.79
N ILE A 50 -4.86 -11.63 1.50
CA ILE A 50 -4.32 -12.85 0.89
C ILE A 50 -5.44 -13.88 0.80
N LYS A 51 -5.92 -14.13 -0.41
CA LYS A 51 -7.05 -15.05 -0.65
C LYS A 51 -6.75 -16.50 -0.24
N ALA A 52 -5.50 -16.94 -0.38
CA ALA A 52 -5.08 -18.30 -0.02
C ALA A 52 -5.23 -18.59 1.48
N ASP A 53 -4.90 -17.59 2.30
CA ASP A 53 -4.87 -17.69 3.77
C ASP A 53 -6.13 -17.09 4.41
N ALA A 54 -6.97 -16.44 3.60
CA ALA A 54 -8.14 -15.65 4.03
C ALA A 54 -7.80 -14.61 5.12
N GLU A 55 -6.63 -13.96 5.02
CA GLU A 55 -6.13 -13.04 6.04
C GLU A 55 -5.64 -11.70 5.48
N TRP A 56 -5.63 -10.68 6.34
CA TRP A 56 -5.07 -9.37 6.03
C TRP A 56 -3.59 -9.31 6.42
N LYS A 57 -2.70 -9.06 5.45
CA LYS A 57 -1.28 -8.80 5.70
C LYS A 57 -0.98 -7.31 5.57
N GLU A 58 -0.14 -6.79 6.46
CA GLU A 58 0.36 -5.41 6.33
C GLU A 58 1.17 -5.29 5.03
N ARG A 59 0.77 -4.36 4.16
CA ARG A 59 1.48 -4.09 2.91
C ARG A 59 2.43 -2.93 3.06
N GLY A 60 2.10 -1.92 3.85
CA GLY A 60 2.99 -0.81 4.14
C GLY A 60 2.40 0.26 5.05
N THR A 61 3.27 1.01 5.73
CA THR A 61 2.92 2.17 6.54
C THR A 61 3.67 3.38 5.98
N GLY A 62 2.95 4.48 5.71
CA GLY A 62 3.48 5.57 4.87
C GLY A 62 2.50 6.72 4.68
N ASP A 63 2.86 7.67 3.83
CA ASP A 63 1.94 8.70 3.34
C ASP A 63 1.25 8.19 2.06
N VAL A 64 -0.07 8.09 2.10
CA VAL A 64 -0.89 7.89 0.90
C VAL A 64 -1.08 9.24 0.21
N ARG A 65 -0.92 9.25 -1.11
CA ARG A 65 -1.07 10.45 -1.95
C ARG A 65 -2.02 10.18 -3.09
N LEU A 66 -2.88 11.16 -3.38
CA LEU A 66 -3.64 11.22 -4.62
C LEU A 66 -2.95 12.24 -5.54
N LEU A 67 -2.47 11.75 -6.67
CA LEU A 67 -1.60 12.48 -7.58
C LEU A 67 -2.31 12.66 -8.91
N LYS A 68 -2.49 13.91 -9.33
CA LYS A 68 -3.06 14.26 -10.63
C LYS A 68 -1.95 14.57 -11.61
N ASN A 69 -1.88 13.82 -12.70
CA ASN A 69 -0.91 14.10 -13.74
C ASN A 69 -1.25 15.41 -14.49
N LYS A 70 -0.28 16.30 -14.66
CA LYS A 70 -0.47 17.62 -15.26
C LYS A 70 -0.82 17.56 -16.75
N GLU A 71 -0.31 16.56 -17.46
CA GLU A 71 -0.53 16.40 -18.90
C GLU A 71 -1.84 15.68 -19.21
N THR A 72 -2.05 14.50 -18.61
CA THR A 72 -3.22 13.65 -18.88
C THR A 72 -4.44 14.00 -18.04
N GLY A 73 -4.25 14.74 -16.94
CA GLY A 73 -5.30 15.01 -15.94
C GLY A 73 -5.70 13.81 -15.09
N LYS A 74 -5.16 12.60 -15.37
CA LYS A 74 -5.54 11.36 -14.68
C LYS A 74 -5.00 11.36 -13.24
N VAL A 75 -5.83 10.93 -12.31
CA VAL A 75 -5.51 10.84 -10.88
C VAL A 75 -5.17 9.40 -10.50
N ARG A 76 -4.03 9.21 -9.84
CA ARG A 76 -3.56 7.93 -9.30
C ARG A 76 -3.39 7.97 -7.79
N LEU A 77 -3.54 6.81 -7.16
CA LEU A 77 -3.16 6.60 -5.77
C LEU A 77 -1.71 6.08 -5.74
N LEU A 78 -0.85 6.77 -4.99
CA LEU A 78 0.52 6.36 -4.75
C LEU A 78 0.83 6.36 -3.25
N MET A 79 1.42 5.29 -2.75
CA MET A 79 1.85 5.19 -1.35
C MET A 79 3.25 4.59 -1.27
N ARG A 80 4.12 5.18 -0.45
CA ARG A 80 5.49 4.69 -0.19
C ARG A 80 5.66 4.36 1.29
N ARG A 81 6.39 3.29 1.57
CA ARG A 81 6.74 2.88 2.95
C ARG A 81 7.72 3.86 3.56
N ASP A 82 7.60 4.09 4.86
CA ASP A 82 8.61 4.84 5.59
C ASP A 82 10.00 4.20 5.51
N LYS A 83 11.02 5.05 5.61
CA LYS A 83 12.45 4.72 5.66
C LYS A 83 12.99 4.09 4.38
N THR A 84 12.35 3.04 3.88
CA THR A 84 12.72 2.33 2.65
C THR A 84 12.28 3.04 1.38
N LEU A 85 11.27 3.91 1.46
CA LEU A 85 10.68 4.65 0.33
C LEU A 85 10.16 3.76 -0.83
N LYS A 86 10.07 2.45 -0.60
CA LYS A 86 9.50 1.48 -1.55
C LYS A 86 8.01 1.74 -1.74
N ILE A 87 7.56 1.68 -2.98
CA ILE A 87 6.14 1.79 -3.33
C ILE A 87 5.40 0.58 -2.72
N CYS A 88 4.22 0.84 -2.14
CA CYS A 88 3.33 -0.18 -1.59
C CYS A 88 1.89 -0.06 -2.09
N ALA A 89 1.58 0.96 -2.89
CA ALA A 89 0.40 1.04 -3.75
C ALA A 89 0.69 2.00 -4.90
N ASN A 90 0.27 1.63 -6.12
CA ASN A 90 0.38 2.45 -7.32
C ASN A 90 -0.68 2.02 -8.34
N HIS A 91 -1.80 2.73 -8.41
CA HIS A 91 -2.86 2.43 -9.36
C HIS A 91 -3.67 3.68 -9.71
N ILE A 92 -4.28 3.66 -10.90
CA ILE A 92 -5.27 4.67 -11.29
C ILE A 92 -6.53 4.52 -10.44
N ILE A 93 -7.13 5.65 -10.06
CA ILE A 93 -8.44 5.66 -9.40
C ILE A 93 -9.52 5.48 -10.47
N SER A 94 -10.11 4.30 -10.55
CA SER A 94 -11.15 3.98 -11.52
C SER A 94 -12.55 4.25 -10.96
N ALA A 95 -13.51 4.59 -11.83
CA ALA A 95 -14.91 4.83 -11.43
C ALA A 95 -15.59 3.60 -10.80
N GLU A 96 -15.10 2.39 -11.13
CA GLU A 96 -15.62 1.11 -10.63
C GLU A 96 -15.16 0.77 -9.21
N GLN A 97 -14.10 1.42 -8.71
CA GLN A 97 -13.59 1.18 -7.37
C GLN A 97 -14.62 1.67 -6.36
N LYS A 98 -14.93 0.89 -5.33
CA LYS A 98 -15.87 1.32 -4.29
C LYS A 98 -15.23 1.16 -2.93
N LEU A 99 -15.06 2.28 -2.23
CA LEU A 99 -14.66 2.26 -0.82
C LEU A 99 -15.82 1.72 0.02
N SER A 100 -15.64 0.54 0.60
CA SER A 100 -16.57 -0.05 1.56
C SER A 100 -16.01 0.09 2.98
N PRO A 101 -16.87 0.35 3.98
CA PRO A 101 -16.43 0.39 5.38
C PRO A 101 -15.96 -0.99 5.81
N ASN A 102 -14.88 -1.05 6.59
CA ASN A 102 -14.43 -2.31 7.19
C ASN A 102 -15.25 -2.63 8.45
N VAL A 103 -15.61 -3.90 8.65
CA VAL A 103 -16.40 -4.32 9.82
C VAL A 103 -15.61 -4.02 11.10
N GLY A 104 -16.24 -3.34 12.05
CA GLY A 104 -15.62 -3.00 13.33
C GLY A 104 -14.60 -1.86 13.30
N SER A 105 -14.49 -1.12 12.19
CA SER A 105 -13.61 0.06 12.11
C SER A 105 -14.30 1.23 11.40
N ASP A 106 -14.39 2.37 12.08
CA ASP A 106 -14.87 3.66 11.53
C ASP A 106 -13.77 4.45 10.78
N ARG A 107 -12.52 4.00 10.88
CA ARG A 107 -11.33 4.66 10.33
C ARG A 107 -10.62 3.87 9.23
N SER A 108 -11.33 2.92 8.60
CA SER A 108 -10.76 2.06 7.56
C SER A 108 -11.70 1.88 6.37
N TRP A 109 -11.13 1.84 5.17
CA TRP A 109 -11.84 1.55 3.92
C TRP A 109 -11.23 0.35 3.22
N VAL A 110 -12.06 -0.42 2.53
CA VAL A 110 -11.68 -1.58 1.71
C VAL A 110 -12.11 -1.33 0.27
N TRP A 111 -11.28 -1.72 -0.71
CA TRP A 111 -11.64 -1.69 -2.12
C TRP A 111 -10.85 -2.71 -2.92
N ASN A 112 -11.33 -3.00 -4.13
CA ASN A 112 -10.65 -3.86 -5.10
C ASN A 112 -9.96 -3.01 -6.16
N VAL A 113 -8.76 -3.43 -6.54
CA VAL A 113 -7.94 -2.83 -7.59
C VAL A 113 -7.66 -3.91 -8.63
N LEU A 114 -7.92 -3.64 -9.90
CA LEU A 114 -7.68 -4.61 -10.97
C LEU A 114 -6.20 -4.67 -11.40
N ALA A 115 -5.50 -3.54 -11.34
CA ALA A 115 -4.11 -3.41 -11.74
C ALA A 115 -3.33 -2.45 -10.82
N ASP A 116 -2.81 -2.97 -9.71
CA ASP A 116 -1.83 -2.29 -8.85
C ASP A 116 -0.41 -2.63 -9.29
N TYR A 117 0.42 -1.60 -9.43
CA TYR A 117 1.78 -1.67 -9.98
C TYR A 117 2.87 -1.48 -8.90
N ALA A 118 2.57 -1.68 -7.61
CA ALA A 118 3.59 -1.42 -6.58
C ALA A 118 4.79 -2.40 -6.66
N ASP A 119 4.56 -3.60 -7.20
CA ASP A 119 5.58 -4.66 -7.34
C ASP A 119 6.20 -4.71 -8.75
N GLY A 120 5.90 -3.71 -9.61
CA GLY A 120 6.44 -3.57 -10.98
C GLY A 120 5.57 -4.16 -12.09
N GLU A 121 4.72 -5.13 -11.76
CA GLU A 121 3.75 -5.75 -12.68
C GLU A 121 2.31 -5.47 -12.22
N PRO A 122 1.34 -5.41 -13.15
CA PRO A 122 -0.07 -5.22 -12.79
C PRO A 122 -0.59 -6.43 -12.03
N SER A 123 -1.09 -6.19 -10.81
CA SER A 123 -1.65 -7.21 -9.93
C SER A 123 -3.06 -6.83 -9.49
N ALA A 124 -3.97 -7.81 -9.46
CA ALA A 124 -5.32 -7.61 -8.93
C ALA A 124 -5.28 -7.78 -7.40
N GLU A 125 -5.70 -6.75 -6.67
CA GLU A 125 -5.51 -6.64 -5.23
C GLU A 125 -6.81 -6.25 -4.53
N THR A 126 -7.04 -6.84 -3.35
CA THR A 126 -8.06 -6.36 -2.42
C THR A 126 -7.32 -5.65 -1.29
N LEU A 127 -7.47 -4.32 -1.24
CA LEU A 127 -6.73 -3.45 -0.34
C LEU A 127 -7.62 -2.94 0.78
N ALA A 128 -7.03 -2.77 1.96
CA ALA A 128 -7.63 -2.01 3.05
C ALA A 128 -6.67 -0.93 3.52
N ILE A 129 -7.18 0.26 3.79
CA ILE A 129 -6.40 1.37 4.33
C ILE A 129 -6.99 1.83 5.65
N ARG A 130 -6.14 2.08 6.64
CA ARG A 130 -6.51 2.56 7.96
C ARG A 130 -5.84 3.89 8.28
N PHE A 131 -6.62 4.83 8.77
CA PHE A 131 -6.17 6.16 9.19
C PHE A 131 -6.10 6.29 10.72
N GLY A 132 -5.52 7.40 11.20
CA GLY A 132 -5.40 7.66 12.63
C GLY A 132 -6.76 7.72 13.34
N ASN A 133 -7.74 8.36 12.72
CA ASN A 133 -9.09 8.59 13.24
C ASN A 133 -10.13 8.54 12.09
N SER A 134 -11.42 8.60 12.44
CA SER A 134 -12.53 8.54 11.49
C SER A 134 -12.64 9.79 10.61
N GLU A 135 -12.33 10.97 11.13
CA GLU A 135 -12.31 12.23 10.37
C GLU A 135 -11.34 12.15 9.18
N ASN A 136 -10.12 11.69 9.42
CA ASN A 136 -9.09 11.46 8.41
C ASN A 136 -9.53 10.43 7.36
N ALA A 137 -10.20 9.37 7.80
CA ALA A 137 -10.75 8.37 6.88
C ALA A 137 -11.83 8.97 5.98
N ASN A 138 -12.70 9.82 6.51
CA ASN A 138 -13.74 10.50 5.72
C ASN A 138 -13.14 11.53 4.75
N LEU A 139 -12.12 12.29 5.16
CA LEU A 139 -11.39 13.19 4.27
C LEU A 139 -10.76 12.44 3.09
N PHE A 140 -10.15 11.27 3.34
CA PHE A 140 -9.65 10.41 2.28
C PHE A 140 -10.77 9.94 1.36
N LYS A 141 -11.90 9.47 1.91
CA LYS A 141 -13.04 9.00 1.11
C LYS A 141 -13.55 10.09 0.19
N THR A 142 -13.75 11.31 0.68
CA THR A 142 -14.17 12.45 -0.14
C THR A 142 -13.16 12.73 -1.26
N ALA A 143 -11.87 12.84 -0.92
CA ALA A 143 -10.83 13.10 -1.93
C ALA A 143 -10.72 11.97 -2.98
N PHE A 144 -10.95 10.71 -2.56
CA PHE A 144 -10.97 9.57 -3.46
C PHE A 144 -12.15 9.62 -4.41
N GLU A 145 -13.36 9.88 -3.91
CA GLU A 145 -14.58 10.01 -4.71
C GLU A 145 -14.51 11.20 -5.68
N ASP A 146 -13.90 12.32 -5.27
CA ASP A 146 -13.63 13.47 -6.13
C ASP A 146 -12.66 13.10 -7.26
N ALA A 147 -11.61 12.33 -6.96
CA ALA A 147 -10.67 11.81 -7.95
C ALA A 147 -11.34 10.84 -8.93
N GLN A 148 -12.27 9.99 -8.46
CA GLN A 148 -13.07 9.12 -9.33
C GLN A 148 -13.91 9.94 -10.31
N ALA A 149 -14.60 10.97 -9.80
CA ALA A 149 -15.41 11.85 -10.64
C ALA A 149 -14.55 12.59 -11.67
N ALA A 150 -13.34 13.05 -11.29
CA ALA A 150 -12.40 13.68 -12.21
C ALA A 150 -11.95 12.70 -13.32
N ASN A 151 -11.57 11.48 -12.97
CA ASN A 151 -11.14 10.47 -13.94
C ASN A 151 -12.28 10.00 -14.85
N ALA A 152 -13.49 9.84 -14.32
CA ALA A 152 -14.67 9.47 -15.10
C ALA A 152 -15.00 10.51 -16.19
N LYS A 153 -14.87 11.80 -15.87
CA LYS A 153 -15.06 12.89 -16.85
C LYS A 153 -14.04 12.84 -17.99
N LEU A 154 -12.82 12.39 -17.73
CA LEU A 154 -11.78 12.23 -18.75
C LEU A 154 -12.06 11.01 -19.63
N ALA A 155 -12.47 9.89 -19.05
CA ALA A 155 -12.81 8.68 -19.81
C ALA A 155 -14.01 8.88 -20.75
N GLY A 156 -14.99 9.70 -20.36
CA GLY A 156 -16.12 10.07 -21.22
C GLY A 156 -15.80 11.09 -22.32
N GLY A 157 -14.60 11.68 -22.32
CA GLY A 157 -14.12 12.61 -23.34
C GLY A 157 -13.14 12.00 -24.35
N GLU A 158 -12.64 10.79 -24.10
CA GLU A 158 -11.63 10.11 -24.92
C GLU A 158 -12.22 9.31 -26.12
N GLU A 159 -13.47 9.60 -26.55
CA GLU A 159 -14.02 9.07 -27.82
C GLU A 159 -13.92 10.07 -29.00
N SER A 160 -13.24 11.21 -28.82
CA SER A 160 -13.06 12.18 -29.90
C SER A 160 -11.71 12.91 -29.83
N ALA A 161 -10.62 12.21 -30.15
CA ALA A 161 -9.37 12.84 -30.61
C ALA A 161 -8.38 11.81 -31.18
N ALA A 162 -8.65 11.31 -32.39
CA ALA A 162 -7.58 10.90 -33.30
C ALA A 162 -7.41 12.02 -34.34
N PRO A 163 -6.19 12.56 -34.59
CA PRO A 163 -6.01 13.66 -35.52
C PRO A 163 -6.01 13.14 -36.95
N ALA A 164 -7.11 13.35 -37.67
CA ALA A 164 -7.16 13.24 -39.12
C ALA A 164 -6.80 14.59 -39.75
N ALA A 165 -5.66 14.63 -40.44
CA ALA A 165 -5.22 15.78 -41.21
C ALA A 165 -5.89 15.79 -42.61
N ALA A 166 -6.39 16.97 -42.97
CA ALA A 166 -6.60 17.55 -44.32
C ALA A 166 -7.69 16.97 -45.25
N ALA A 167 -8.78 17.73 -45.44
CA ALA A 167 -9.11 18.40 -46.72
C ALA A 167 -10.45 19.21 -46.64
N SER A 168 -10.29 20.54 -46.73
CA SER A 168 -11.09 21.58 -47.41
C SER A 168 -12.59 21.43 -47.76
N GLU A 169 -13.31 22.54 -47.46
CA GLU A 169 -14.36 23.28 -48.21
C GLU A 169 -15.78 23.42 -47.59
N GLU A 170 -16.14 24.69 -47.38
CA GLU A 170 -17.37 25.37 -46.93
C GLU A 170 -18.36 25.59 -48.11
N PRO A 171 -19.51 26.29 -47.98
CA PRO A 171 -20.67 26.11 -47.09
C PRO A 171 -22.02 26.08 -47.88
N ALA A 172 -23.14 25.71 -47.27
CA ALA A 172 -24.47 26.13 -47.74
C ALA A 172 -25.52 26.16 -46.62
N ALA A 173 -26.43 27.12 -46.74
CA ALA A 173 -27.16 27.79 -45.68
C ALA A 173 -28.63 27.33 -45.49
N VAL A 174 -29.12 27.54 -44.26
CA VAL A 174 -30.48 27.91 -43.77
C VAL A 174 -31.74 27.12 -44.20
N ASN A 175 -32.54 26.66 -43.22
CA ASN A 175 -33.86 27.25 -42.95
C ASN A 175 -34.49 26.76 -41.62
N GLU A 176 -35.23 27.65 -40.96
CA GLU A 176 -35.93 27.49 -39.68
C GLU A 176 -37.28 26.76 -39.81
N THR A 177 -37.76 26.24 -38.66
CA THR A 177 -39.09 26.49 -38.03
C THR A 177 -39.92 25.24 -37.69
N SER A 178 -40.33 25.19 -36.41
CA SER A 178 -41.70 24.93 -35.91
C SER A 178 -41.93 23.71 -34.99
N ALA A 179 -42.10 24.06 -33.70
CA ALA A 179 -43.27 23.81 -32.85
C ALA A 179 -43.70 22.38 -32.41
N ALA A 180 -43.52 22.17 -31.09
CA ALA A 180 -44.56 21.96 -30.06
C ALA A 180 -45.24 20.59 -29.82
N ALA A 181 -45.32 20.29 -28.51
CA ALA A 181 -46.30 19.46 -27.77
C ALA A 181 -46.17 17.92 -27.91
N GLU A 182 -46.45 17.06 -26.92
CA GLU A 182 -46.85 17.13 -25.51
C GLU A 182 -46.68 15.69 -24.93
N LYS A 183 -46.53 15.57 -23.60
CA LYS A 183 -47.00 14.50 -22.69
C LYS A 183 -46.67 13.01 -22.99
N GLU A 184 -46.13 12.30 -22.00
CA GLU A 184 -46.90 11.60 -20.95
C GLU A 184 -45.95 10.91 -19.94
N GLU A 185 -46.37 10.91 -18.66
CA GLU A 185 -45.83 10.11 -17.56
C GLU A 185 -46.10 8.60 -17.78
N PRO A 186 -45.44 7.69 -17.01
CA PRO A 186 -46.22 7.10 -15.92
C PRO A 186 -45.44 6.70 -14.65
N LYS A 187 -46.16 6.87 -13.53
CA LYS A 187 -46.32 5.98 -12.35
C LYS A 187 -45.10 5.46 -11.57
N GLU A 188 -44.99 5.99 -10.35
CA GLU A 188 -44.69 5.23 -9.14
C GLU A 188 -45.67 4.06 -8.93
N GLU A 189 -45.16 2.90 -8.48
CA GLU A 189 -45.72 2.20 -7.31
C GLU A 189 -44.79 1.10 -6.74
N LYS A 190 -44.76 1.09 -5.40
CA LYS A 190 -44.57 -0.01 -4.43
C LYS A 190 -43.17 -0.51 -4.04
N ALA A 191 -42.91 -0.25 -2.76
CA ALA A 191 -42.00 -0.93 -1.85
C ALA A 191 -42.50 -2.30 -1.39
N ALA A 192 -41.53 -3.10 -0.91
CA ALA A 192 -41.53 -3.98 0.28
C ALA A 192 -41.10 -5.44 0.02
N THR A 193 -40.56 -6.06 1.10
CA THR A 193 -40.04 -7.43 1.31
C THR A 193 -38.53 -7.58 1.07
N ASP A 194 -37.73 -8.31 1.86
CA ASP A 194 -37.75 -8.83 3.24
C ASP A 194 -36.31 -9.35 3.54
N ALA A 195 -36.03 -9.71 4.81
CA ALA A 195 -34.92 -10.48 5.40
C ALA A 195 -33.64 -10.78 4.57
N ALA A 196 -32.43 -10.38 5.00
CA ALA A 196 -31.68 -10.86 6.17
C ALA A 196 -31.41 -12.39 6.15
N ASP A 197 -30.27 -12.78 5.58
CA ASP A 197 -29.51 -13.96 6.02
C ASP A 197 -28.01 -13.64 5.92
N ALA A 198 -27.29 -13.85 7.02
CA ALA A 198 -25.86 -13.61 7.15
C ALA A 198 -25.23 -14.86 7.76
N PRO A 199 -24.00 -15.22 7.34
CA PRO A 199 -23.07 -15.90 8.23
C PRO A 199 -21.96 -14.94 8.65
N SER A 200 -22.02 -14.57 9.92
CA SER A 200 -20.94 -13.97 10.70
C SER A 200 -19.81 -14.97 10.86
N THR A 201 -18.57 -14.57 10.56
CA THR A 201 -17.37 -15.24 11.08
C THR A 201 -16.50 -14.22 11.81
N HIS A 202 -16.53 -14.38 13.12
CA HIS A 202 -15.69 -13.69 14.10
C HIS A 202 -14.23 -14.15 13.96
N ILE A 203 -13.29 -13.22 14.00
CA ILE A 203 -11.91 -13.47 14.46
C ILE A 203 -11.71 -12.63 15.73
N PRO A 204 -11.09 -13.19 16.79
CA PRO A 204 -11.15 -12.61 18.13
C PRO A 204 -10.20 -11.43 18.31
N ALA A 205 -10.67 -10.42 19.04
CA ALA A 205 -9.88 -9.32 19.54
C ALA A 205 -9.12 -9.76 20.80
N GLU A 206 -7.78 -9.68 20.76
CA GLU A 206 -6.96 -9.64 21.96
C GLU A 206 -7.26 -8.36 22.75
N THR A 207 -7.60 -8.53 24.03
CA THR A 207 -7.62 -7.47 25.03
C THR A 207 -6.46 -7.69 26.01
N LYS A 208 -5.79 -6.59 26.35
CA LYS A 208 -4.69 -6.49 27.31
C LYS A 208 -5.17 -5.83 28.60
N ALA A 209 -4.51 -6.21 29.70
CA ALA A 209 -4.51 -5.69 31.09
C ALA A 209 -5.37 -6.50 32.07
N GLU A 210 -4.95 -6.86 33.29
CA GLU A 210 -3.90 -6.36 34.19
C GLU A 210 -3.54 -7.44 35.24
N GLU A 211 -2.45 -7.24 35.99
CA GLU A 211 -1.82 -8.17 36.97
C GLU A 211 -2.71 -8.55 38.19
N PRO A 212 -2.28 -9.55 38.99
CA PRO A 212 -1.71 -9.15 40.28
C PRO A 212 -0.43 -9.92 40.69
N ALA A 213 0.36 -9.22 41.50
CA ALA A 213 1.58 -9.68 42.15
C ALA A 213 1.34 -10.86 43.11
N THR A 214 2.25 -11.85 43.09
CA THR A 214 2.64 -12.60 44.30
C THR A 214 4.12 -12.97 44.26
N GLU A 215 4.74 -12.78 45.42
CA GLU A 215 6.15 -12.90 45.76
C GLU A 215 6.46 -14.37 46.12
N ALA A 216 7.42 -15.00 45.46
CA ALA A 216 7.99 -16.27 45.90
C ALA A 216 9.47 -16.38 45.52
N LYS A 217 10.26 -16.60 46.56
CA LYS A 217 11.72 -16.59 46.67
C LYS A 217 12.43 -17.53 45.70
N GLU A 218 13.49 -17.01 45.10
CA GLU A 218 14.51 -17.74 44.35
C GLU A 218 15.53 -18.35 45.33
N GLU A 219 15.69 -19.67 45.29
CA GLU A 219 16.70 -20.42 46.03
C GLU A 219 17.86 -20.73 45.08
N VAL A 220 19.04 -20.21 45.41
CA VAL A 220 20.30 -20.41 44.69
C VAL A 220 20.91 -21.72 45.14
N ALA A 221 21.13 -22.66 44.22
CA ALA A 221 22.01 -23.81 44.42
C ALA A 221 23.07 -23.84 43.32
N ALA A 222 24.33 -23.74 43.74
CA ALA A 222 25.49 -23.74 42.89
C ALA A 222 26.00 -25.18 42.59
N GLU A 223 26.56 -25.30 41.39
CA GLU A 223 27.74 -26.10 41.02
C GLU A 223 27.61 -27.63 40.90
N LYS A 224 27.74 -28.14 39.66
CA LYS A 224 28.91 -28.95 39.28
C LYS A 224 29.09 -29.10 37.76
N THR A 225 30.36 -28.97 37.40
CA THR A 225 31.04 -29.14 36.12
C THR A 225 30.94 -30.57 35.56
N ASP A 226 30.86 -30.73 34.24
CA ASP A 226 31.71 -31.68 33.52
C ASP A 226 31.84 -31.29 32.03
N ALA A 227 33.02 -31.56 31.47
CA ALA A 227 33.52 -31.12 30.17
C ALA A 227 33.11 -32.10 29.04
N PRO A 228 33.18 -31.71 27.75
CA PRO A 228 32.64 -32.52 26.68
C PRO A 228 33.58 -33.67 26.29
N ALA A 229 32.99 -34.85 26.11
CA ALA A 229 33.66 -36.04 25.59
C ALA A 229 33.99 -35.85 24.10
N ALA A 230 35.21 -36.28 23.77
CA ALA A 230 35.86 -36.16 22.47
C ALA A 230 35.16 -36.96 21.36
N GLU A 231 35.04 -36.31 20.21
CA GLU A 231 34.61 -36.87 18.93
C GLU A 231 35.84 -37.53 18.26
N GLU A 232 35.82 -38.87 18.11
CA GLU A 232 36.85 -39.62 17.38
C GLU A 232 36.73 -39.34 15.86
N LYS A 233 37.69 -38.56 15.35
CA LYS A 233 37.97 -38.44 13.91
C LYS A 233 38.55 -39.74 13.37
N LYS A 234 37.82 -40.36 12.44
CA LYS A 234 38.34 -41.36 11.50
C LYS A 234 39.19 -40.63 10.42
N PRO A 235 40.40 -41.11 10.06
CA PRO A 235 41.20 -40.44 9.05
C PRO A 235 40.72 -40.78 7.64
N GLU A 236 40.56 -39.72 6.85
CA GLU A 236 40.40 -39.71 5.40
C GLU A 236 41.78 -39.84 4.75
N ALA A 237 41.91 -40.67 3.72
CA ALA A 237 43.13 -40.84 2.94
C ALA A 237 42.87 -40.38 1.49
N GLU A 238 43.30 -39.16 1.19
CA GLU A 238 43.71 -38.66 -0.13
C GLU A 238 45.25 -38.79 -0.19
N GLU A 239 45.98 -38.95 -1.29
CA GLU A 239 45.78 -38.97 -2.74
C GLU A 239 47.17 -39.35 -3.33
N LYS A 240 47.23 -39.85 -4.56
CA LYS A 240 48.20 -39.56 -5.66
C LYS A 240 48.27 -40.76 -6.61
N GLU A 241 47.66 -40.71 -7.78
CA GLU A 241 48.04 -39.97 -9.02
C GLU A 241 49.02 -40.77 -9.90
N GLU A 242 48.54 -41.06 -11.13
CA GLU A 242 49.17 -41.36 -12.42
C GLU A 242 50.35 -42.36 -12.54
N VAL A 243 50.31 -43.21 -13.59
CA VAL A 243 51.11 -43.03 -14.83
C VAL A 243 50.69 -44.07 -15.90
N LYS A 244 50.15 -43.53 -17.00
CA LYS A 244 50.31 -43.87 -18.42
C LYS A 244 51.25 -45.05 -18.80
N ALA A 245 50.70 -46.07 -19.47
CA ALA A 245 51.29 -46.78 -20.63
C ALA A 245 50.24 -47.68 -21.28
#